data_AF-A0A9D8D169-F1
#
_entry.id   AF-A0A9D8D169-F1
#
_cell.length_a   1.000
_cell.length_b   1.000
_cell.length_c   1.000
_cell.angle_alpha   90.00
_cell.angle_beta   90.00
_cell.angle_gamma   90.00
#
_symmetry.space_group_name_H-M   'P 1'
#
loop_
_entity.id
_entity.type
_entity.pdbx_description
1 polymer ?
#
loop_
_entity_poly.entity_id
_entity_poly.type
_entity_poly.pdbx_seq_one_letter_code
_entity_poly.pdbx_strand_id
1 'polypeptide(L)'
;GTLIFLLPTCAILAWLSWPFFMQSYAVYEHSSNAGGLLRWPIKLVLPVGFLLVALQGVSELIKRVAFLNGLPVESLEAHYERPTQ
;
A
#
# COMPACT_ATOMS: atom_id res chain seq x y z
N GLY A 1 13.38 7.49 2.87
CA GLY A 1 12.00 8.03 2.92
C GLY A 1 10.98 7.10 3.56
N THR A 2 11.13 5.77 3.48
CA THR A 2 10.08 4.81 3.87
C THR A 2 9.55 4.96 5.29
N LEU A 3 10.43 5.06 6.29
CA LEU A 3 10.05 5.12 7.70
C LEU A 3 9.34 6.42 8.11
N ILE A 4 9.78 7.56 7.56
CA ILE A 4 9.34 8.89 8.04
C ILE A 4 8.25 9.48 7.14
N PHE A 5 8.18 9.05 5.88
CA PHE A 5 7.21 9.59 4.92
C PHE A 5 6.19 8.53 4.51
N LEU A 6 6.63 7.39 3.95
CA LEU A 6 5.70 6.42 3.37
C LEU A 6 4.81 5.77 4.42
N LEU A 7 5.38 5.17 5.47
CA LEU A 7 4.60 4.46 6.49
C LEU A 7 3.67 5.39 7.27
N PRO A 8 4.11 6.57 7.75
CA PRO A 8 3.23 7.48 8.47
C PRO A 8 2.10 8.02 7.58
N THR A 9 2.40 8.35 6.31
CA THR A 9 1.39 8.81 5.36
C THR A 9 0.37 7.72 5.09
N CYS A 10 0.79 6.48 4.82
CA CYS A 10 -0.12 5.37 4.59
C CYS A 10 -0.99 5.08 5.82
N ALA A 11 -0.43 5.15 7.03
CA ALA A 11 -1.17 4.96 8.27
C ALA A 11 -2.23 6.05 8.48
N ILE A 12 -1.88 7.33 8.28
CA ILE A 12 -2.83 8.45 8.41
C ILE A 12 -3.95 8.35 7.37
N LEU A 13 -3.62 8.01 6.11
CA LEU A 13 -4.61 7.87 5.05
C LEU A 13 -5.52 6.65 5.25
N ALA A 14 -4.98 5.52 5.73
CA ALA A 14 -5.77 4.36 6.12
C ALA A 14 -6.73 4.70 7.28
N TRP A 15 -6.25 5.44 8.28
CA TRP A 15 -7.06 5.90 9.41
C TRP A 15 -8.19 6.84 8.95
N LEU A 16 -7.89 7.82 8.09
CA LEU A 16 -8.86 8.79 7.60
C LEU A 16 -9.90 8.16 6.65
N SER A 17 -9.50 7.15 5.88
CA SER A 17 -10.40 6.44 4.97
C SER A 17 -11.30 5.41 5.67
N TRP A 18 -10.96 4.98 6.89
CA TRP A 18 -11.79 4.07 7.68
C TRP A 18 -13.21 4.58 7.97
N PRO A 19 -13.42 5.79 8.52
CA PRO A 19 -14.78 6.31 8.75
C PRO A 19 -15.56 6.48 7.45
N PHE A 20 -14.89 6.83 6.35
CA PHE A 20 -15.52 6.95 5.03
C PHE A 20 -16.07 5.60 4.54
N PHE A 21 -15.32 4.51 4.71
CA PHE A 21 -15.81 3.16 4.44
C PHE A 21 -16.96 2.78 5.39
N MET A 22 -16.77 3.00 6.70
CA MET A 22 -17.73 2.59 7.72
C MET A 22 -19.09 3.26 7.57
N GLN A 23 -19.12 4.54 7.21
CA GLN A 23 -20.37 5.25 6.94
C GLN A 23 -21.16 4.58 5.81
N SER A 24 -20.47 4.22 4.71
CA SER A 24 -21.10 3.54 3.56
C SER A 24 -21.50 2.11 3.84
N TYR A 25 -20.75 1.41 4.69
CA TYR A 25 -21.09 0.07 5.14
C TYR A 25 -22.34 0.08 6.02
N ALA A 26 -22.42 1.02 6.98
CA ALA A 26 -23.53 1.12 7.93
C ALA A 26 -24.87 1.42 7.26
N VAL A 27 -24.88 2.19 6.16
CA VAL A 27 -26.10 2.52 5.41
C VAL A 27 -26.38 1.58 4.25
N TYR A 28 -25.59 0.52 4.08
CA TYR A 28 -25.61 -0.36 2.89
C TYR A 28 -25.70 0.46 1.61
N GLU A 29 -24.72 1.34 1.37
CA GLU A 29 -24.85 2.31 0.29
C GLU A 29 -25.03 1.63 -1.07
N HIS A 30 -26.15 1.96 -1.74
CA HIS A 30 -26.47 1.51 -3.08
C HIS A 30 -26.44 2.67 -4.08
N SER A 31 -26.21 2.34 -5.35
CA SER A 31 -26.31 3.30 -6.44
C SER A 31 -27.75 3.72 -6.71
N SER A 32 -27.97 5.01 -6.96
CA SER A 32 -29.27 5.56 -7.37
C SER A 32 -29.66 5.19 -8.82
N ASN A 33 -28.78 4.51 -9.56
CA ASN A 33 -29.07 4.03 -10.91
C ASN A 33 -29.93 2.75 -10.85
N ALA A 34 -30.78 2.54 -11.85
CA ALA A 34 -31.54 1.30 -12.00
C ALA A 34 -30.60 0.08 -11.93
N GLY A 35 -30.84 -0.81 -10.96
CA GLY A 35 -29.98 -1.97 -10.67
C GLY A 35 -29.14 -1.87 -9.39
N GLY A 36 -29.07 -0.71 -8.72
CA GLY A 36 -28.70 -0.62 -7.30
C GLY A 36 -27.35 -1.24 -6.91
N LEU A 37 -26.27 -0.98 -7.66
CA LEU A 37 -24.96 -1.55 -7.36
C LEU A 37 -24.49 -1.16 -5.95
N LEU A 38 -24.06 -2.15 -5.18
CA LEU A 38 -23.52 -2.00 -3.84
C LEU A 38 -22.18 -1.24 -3.88
N ARG A 39 -22.08 -0.12 -3.16
CA ARG A 39 -20.95 0.83 -3.26
C ARG A 39 -19.94 0.70 -2.13
N TRP A 40 -20.30 0.15 -0.98
CA TRP A 40 -19.33 0.02 0.11
C TRP A 40 -18.08 -0.81 -0.26
N PRO A 41 -18.13 -1.85 -1.13
CA PRO A 41 -16.93 -2.61 -1.48
C PRO A 41 -15.85 -1.76 -2.14
N ILE A 42 -16.22 -0.85 -3.04
CA ILE A 42 -15.23 0.04 -3.68
C ILE A 42 -14.62 1.03 -2.67
N LYS A 43 -15.41 1.44 -1.66
CA LYS A 43 -14.91 2.33 -0.60
C LYS A 43 -13.99 1.60 0.39
N LEU A 44 -14.15 0.28 0.57
CA LEU A 44 -13.23 -0.55 1.34
C LEU A 44 -11.85 -0.69 0.66
N VAL A 45 -11.79 -0.63 -0.68
CA VAL A 45 -10.52 -0.70 -1.42
C VAL A 45 -9.57 0.42 -1.01
N LEU A 46 -10.08 1.58 -0.58
CA LEU A 46 -9.25 2.71 -0.18
C LEU A 46 -8.37 2.42 1.06
N PRO A 47 -8.92 2.11 2.25
CA PRO A 47 -8.10 1.77 3.42
C PRO A 47 -7.26 0.51 3.18
N VAL A 48 -7.80 -0.49 2.47
CA VAL A 48 -7.06 -1.72 2.14
C VAL A 48 -5.85 -1.43 1.24
N GLY A 49 -6.02 -0.56 0.23
CA GLY A 49 -4.95 -0.16 -0.69
C GLY A 49 -3.79 0.50 0.06
N PHE A 50 -4.07 1.43 0.97
CA PHE A 50 -3.02 2.04 1.79
C PHE A 50 -2.32 1.04 2.72
N LEU A 51 -3.05 0.07 3.26
CA LEU A 51 -2.48 -1.00 4.06
C LEU A 51 -1.54 -1.90 3.22
N LEU A 52 -1.94 -2.26 2.00
CA LEU A 52 -1.10 -3.04 1.08
C LEU A 52 0.17 -2.29 0.68
N VAL A 53 0.07 -0.99 0.39
CA VAL A 53 1.24 -0.15 0.09
C VAL A 53 2.16 -0.02 1.32
N ALA A 54 1.61 0.09 2.52
CA ALA A 54 2.41 0.09 3.74
C ALA A 54 3.16 -1.25 3.92
N LEU A 55 2.49 -2.38 3.70
CA LEU A 55 3.11 -3.71 3.75
C LEU A 55 4.23 -3.87 2.72
N GLN A 56 4.01 -3.38 1.49
CA GLN A 56 5.06 -3.33 0.47
C GLN A 56 6.25 -2.48 0.94
N GLY A 57 5.98 -1.29 1.50
CA GLY A 57 7.00 -0.42 2.07
C GLY A 57 7.82 -1.10 3.18
N VAL A 58 7.17 -1.89 4.04
CA VAL A 58 7.85 -2.69 5.07
C VAL A 58 8.74 -3.78 4.44
N SER A 59 8.23 -4.50 3.43
CA SER A 59 9.03 -5.51 2.70
C SER A 59 10.31 -4.91 2.11
N GLU A 60 10.19 -3.76 1.44
CA GLU A 60 11.34 -3.05 0.87
C GLU A 60 12.30 -2.51 1.94
N LEU A 61 11.79 -2.08 3.09
CA LEU A 61 12.62 -1.66 4.21
C LEU A 61 13.47 -2.82 4.74
N ILE A 62 12.87 -3.99 4.94
CA ILE A 62 13.57 -5.18 5.43
C ILE A 62 14.68 -5.58 4.45
N LYS A 63 14.39 -5.65 3.15
CA LYS A 63 15.39 -5.95 2.11
C LYS A 63 16.57 -4.99 2.14
N ARG A 64 16.31 -3.69 2.27
CA ARG A 64 17.36 -2.66 2.36
C ARG A 64 18.20 -2.81 3.62
N VAL A 65 17.58 -3.12 4.77
CA VAL A 65 18.32 -3.38 6.01
C VAL A 65 19.18 -4.64 5.86
N ALA A 66 18.67 -5.71 5.26
CA ALA A 66 19.44 -6.93 5.01
C ALA A 66 20.66 -6.65 4.10
N PHE A 67 20.45 -5.91 3.02
CA PHE A 67 21.53 -5.50 2.11
C PHE A 67 22.61 -4.65 2.80
N LEU A 68 22.22 -3.71 3.67
CA LEU A 68 23.18 -2.91 4.46
C LEU A 68 23.98 -3.74 5.47
N ASN A 69 23.45 -4.89 5.90
CA ASN A 69 24.16 -5.85 6.76
C ASN A 69 25.04 -6.83 5.94
N GLY A 70 25.18 -6.63 4.63
CA GLY A 70 25.99 -7.49 3.76
C GLY A 70 25.35 -8.84 3.42
N LEU A 71 24.06 -9.01 3.69
CA LEU A 71 23.32 -10.19 3.23
C LEU A 71 23.03 -10.07 1.73
N PRO A 72 23.16 -11.15 0.95
CA PRO A 72 22.83 -11.13 -0.46
C PRO A 72 21.33 -10.91 -0.64
N VAL A 73 20.96 -9.89 -1.40
CA VAL A 73 19.58 -9.55 -1.73
C VAL A 73 19.52 -9.31 -3.24
N GLU A 74 19.12 -10.35 -3.98
CA GLU A 74 19.11 -10.38 -5.45
C GLU A 74 18.43 -9.14 -6.08
N SER A 75 17.31 -8.68 -5.51
CA SER A 75 16.58 -7.52 -6.02
C SER A 75 17.32 -6.18 -5.89
N LEU A 76 18.42 -6.13 -5.15
CA LEU A 76 19.23 -4.93 -4.91
C LEU A 76 20.63 -5.03 -5.53
N GLU A 77 21.00 -6.19 -6.06
CA GLU A 77 22.31 -6.38 -6.71
C GLU A 77 22.34 -5.67 -8.06
N ALA A 78 23.24 -4.70 -8.20
CA ALA A 78 23.48 -4.05 -9.47
C ALA A 78 24.14 -5.05 -10.42
N HIS A 79 23.37 -5.59 -11.36
CA HIS A 79 23.90 -6.35 -12.48
C HIS A 79 24.69 -5.39 -13.39
N TYR A 80 25.97 -5.24 -13.09
CA TYR A 80 26.90 -4.49 -13.91
C TYR A 80 27.40 -5.39 -15.05
N GLU A 81 26.79 -5.26 -16.23
CA GLU A 81 27.41 -5.74 -17.46
C GLU A 81 28.49 -4.75 -17.89
N ARG A 82 29.72 -5.25 -17.94
CA ARG A 82 30.89 -4.49 -18.40
C ARG A 82 30.69 -4.22 -19.90
N PRO A 83 30.88 -2.99 -20.39
CA PRO A 83 30.80 -2.74 -21.83
C PRO A 83 31.89 -3.57 -22.53
N THR A 84 31.48 -4.50 -23.38
CA THR A 84 32.40 -5.25 -24.24
C THR A 84 32.97 -4.28 -25.27
N GLN A 85 34.26 -3.97 -25.13
CA GLN A 85 35.05 -3.29 -26.14
C GLN A 85 35.28 -4.21 -27.34
#